data_AF-A0A4D6MQT1-F1
#
_entry.id   AF-A0A4D6MQT1-F1
#
_cell.length_a   1.000
_cell.length_b   1.000
_cell.length_c   1.000
_cell.angle_alpha   90.00
_cell.angle_beta   90.00
_cell.angle_gamma   90.00
#
_symmetry.space_group_name_H-M   'P 1'
#
loop_
_entity.id
_entity.type
_entity.pdbx_description
1 polymer ?
#
loop_
_entity_poly.entity_id
_entity_poly.type
_entity_poly.pdbx_seq_one_letter_code
_entity_poly.pdbx_strand_id
1 'polypeptide(L)' 'MCYCGEVAVLKVAKTVKNFGKQFLDCPNYKRSGANEESKGCNYFKWFNEDNGDESDATIGRQTRKIYALEKSVMVSEKKD' A
#
# COMPACT_ATOMS: atom_id res chain seq x y z
N MET A 1 -13.00 -6.97 11.31
CA MET A 1 -12.90 -8.06 12.31
C MET A 1 -11.85 -9.04 11.83
N CYS A 2 -11.04 -9.62 12.72
CA CYS A 2 -10.05 -10.65 12.38
C CYS A 2 -10.70 -12.05 12.38
N TYR A 3 -9.95 -13.10 11.99
CA TYR A 3 -10.48 -14.46 11.94
C TYR A 3 -10.73 -15.10 13.32
N CYS A 4 -10.29 -14.47 14.41
CA CYS A 4 -10.67 -14.86 15.78
C CYS A 4 -12.03 -14.28 16.22
N GLY A 5 -12.71 -13.47 15.39
CA GLY A 5 -13.91 -12.73 15.79
C GLY A 5 -13.65 -11.45 16.59
N GLU A 6 -12.37 -11.12 16.85
CA GLU A 6 -11.99 -9.88 17.56
C GLU A 6 -11.80 -8.70 16.61
N VAL A 7 -11.89 -7.47 17.14
CA VAL A 7 -11.61 -6.24 16.40
C VAL A 7 -10.14 -6.22 15.99
N ALA A 8 -9.88 -6.08 14.69
CA ALA A 8 -8.53 -5.95 14.15
C ALA A 8 -7.95 -4.58 14.52
N VAL A 9 -6.65 -4.54 14.79
CA VAL A 9 -5.95 -3.33 15.25
C VAL A 9 -5.19 -2.67 14.11
N LEU A 10 -5.22 -1.34 14.05
CA LEU A 10 -4.46 -0.55 13.08
C LEU A 10 -3.00 -0.42 13.53
N LYS A 11 -2.06 -0.78 12.65
CA LYS A 11 -0.61 -0.73 12.86
C LYS A 11 0.08 -0.03 11.70
N VAL A 12 1.31 0.44 11.93
CA VAL A 12 2.18 1.04 10.91
C VAL A 12 3.36 0.11 10.64
N ALA A 13 3.60 -0.20 9.36
CA ALA A 13 4.69 -1.07 8.94
C ALA A 13 6.05 -0.38 9.12
N LYS A 14 7.01 -1.16 9.65
CA LYS A 14 8.37 -0.70 9.96
C LYS A 14 9.44 -1.33 9.06
N THR A 15 9.05 -2.20 8.13
CA THR A 15 10.00 -2.82 7.19
C THR A 15 10.40 -1.81 6.12
N VAL A 16 11.65 -1.88 5.65
CA VAL A 16 12.20 -0.92 4.68
C VAL A 16 11.28 -0.73 3.46
N LYS A 17 10.76 -1.82 2.90
CA LYS A 17 9.88 -1.79 1.71
C LYS A 17 8.52 -1.12 1.96
N ASN A 18 7.97 -1.23 3.18
CA ASN A 18 6.60 -0.81 3.49
C ASN A 18 6.56 0.27 4.57
N PHE A 19 7.67 0.95 4.82
CA PHE A 19 7.80 1.89 5.93
C PHE A 19 6.70 2.96 5.87
N GLY A 20 6.00 3.15 6.97
CA GLY A 20 4.91 4.14 7.08
C GLY A 20 3.56 3.68 6.54
N LYS A 21 3.46 2.56 5.83
CA LYS A 21 2.17 2.02 5.37
C LYS A 21 1.35 1.48 6.55
N GLN A 22 0.06 1.79 6.57
CA GLN A 22 -0.87 1.33 7.61
C GLN A 22 -1.52 0.01 7.22
N PHE A 23 -1.66 -0.90 8.17
CA PHE A 23 -2.33 -2.19 8.00
C PHE A 23 -3.15 -2.56 9.23
N LEU A 24 -4.20 -3.35 9.03
CA LEU A 24 -4.99 -4.00 10.06
C LEU A 24 -4.40 -5.38 10.36
N ASP A 25 -4.30 -5.74 11.63
CA ASP A 25 -3.72 -7.00 12.11
C ASP A 25 -4.53 -7.61 13.26
N CYS A 26 -4.34 -8.89 13.52
CA CYS A 26 -4.90 -9.55 14.69
C CYS A 26 -4.28 -8.97 15.98
N PRO A 27 -5.08 -8.62 17.01
CA PRO A 27 -4.55 -8.16 18.30
C PRO A 27 -3.71 -9.24 19.02
N ASN A 28 -3.92 -10.51 18.71
CA ASN A 28 -3.19 -11.65 19.29
C ASN A 28 -2.01 -12.12 18.42
N TYR A 29 -1.62 -11.37 17.39
CA TYR A 29 -0.49 -11.73 16.52
C TYR A 29 0.78 -12.00 17.35
N LYS A 30 1.30 -13.23 17.25
CA LYS A 30 2.49 -13.72 17.97
C LYS A 30 2.46 -13.54 19.50
N ARG A 31 1.30 -13.66 20.16
CA ARG A 31 1.32 -13.93 21.61
C ARG A 31 1.91 -15.34 21.82
N SER A 32 3.18 -15.38 22.25
CA SER A 32 3.81 -16.58 22.77
C SER A 32 3.28 -16.87 24.17
N GLY A 33 2.04 -17.33 24.25
CA GLY A 33 1.44 -17.91 25.46
C GLY A 33 1.26 -19.41 25.25
N ALA A 34 1.49 -20.20 26.31
CA ALA A 34 1.55 -21.67 26.28
C ALA A 34 0.25 -22.39 25.87
N ASN A 35 -0.84 -21.67 25.57
CA ASN A 35 -2.13 -22.23 25.18
C ASN A 35 -2.40 -22.01 23.68
N GLU A 36 -2.68 -23.08 22.95
CA GLU A 36 -3.07 -23.05 21.53
C GLU A 36 -4.27 -22.13 21.26
N GLU A 37 -5.17 -21.97 22.24
CA GLU A 37 -6.34 -21.10 22.18
C GLU A 37 -6.00 -19.60 22.12
N SER A 38 -4.76 -19.23 22.51
CA SER A 38 -4.26 -17.84 22.49
C SER A 38 -3.37 -17.51 21.28
N LYS A 39 -3.29 -18.42 20.30
CA LYS A 39 -2.54 -18.21 19.06
C LYS A 39 -3.29 -17.24 18.13
N GLY A 40 -2.68 -16.12 17.79
CA GLY A 40 -3.27 -15.17 16.83
C GLY A 40 -3.52 -15.80 15.45
N CYS A 41 -4.59 -15.38 14.79
CA CYS A 41 -5.03 -15.95 13.50
C CYS A 41 -4.26 -15.47 12.26
N ASN A 42 -3.21 -14.66 12.43
CA ASN A 42 -2.44 -14.07 11.32
C ASN A 42 -3.27 -13.24 10.33
N TYR A 43 -4.41 -12.70 10.77
CA TYR A 43 -5.19 -11.76 9.97
C TYR A 43 -4.34 -10.54 9.59
N PHE A 44 -4.33 -10.18 8.30
CA PHE A 44 -3.60 -9.04 7.76
C PHE A 44 -4.40 -8.40 6.62
N LYS A 45 -4.57 -7.07 6.63
CA LYS A 45 -5.15 -6.30 5.51
C LYS A 45 -4.52 -4.91 5.45
N TRP A 46 -4.11 -4.42 4.27
CA TRP A 46 -3.66 -3.03 4.13
C TRP A 46 -4.81 -2.04 4.36
N PHE A 47 -4.56 -0.97 5.11
CA PHE A 47 -5.60 -0.02 5.52
C PHE A 47 -6.03 0.92 4.39
N ASN A 48 -5.11 1.26 3.48
CA ASN A 48 -5.32 2.25 2.42
C ASN A 48 -5.18 1.69 0.99
N GLU A 49 -5.12 0.37 0.79
CA GLU A 49 -4.95 -0.20 -0.56
C GLU A 49 -6.21 -0.12 -1.45
N ASP A 50 -7.39 0.18 -0.89
CA ASP A 50 -8.56 0.54 -1.73
C ASP A 50 -8.36 1.88 -2.48
N ASN A 51 -7.33 2.67 -2.12
CA ASN A 51 -6.92 3.89 -2.84
C ASN A 51 -5.63 3.68 -3.66
N GLY A 52 -5.11 2.44 -3.72
CA GLY A 52 -3.79 2.11 -4.26
C GLY A 52 -3.65 2.22 -5.78
N ASP A 53 -4.74 2.43 -6.51
CA ASP A 53 -4.69 2.45 -7.98
C ASP A 53 -4.74 3.87 -8.58
N GLU A 54 -5.31 4.86 -7.88
CA GLU A 54 -5.49 6.19 -8.47
C GLU A 54 -4.19 6.98 -8.57
N SER A 55 -3.32 6.92 -7.56
CA SER A 55 -2.04 7.64 -7.57
C SER A 55 -1.13 7.10 -8.66
N ASP A 56 -1.00 5.78 -8.75
CA ASP A 56 -0.12 5.11 -9.71
C ASP A 56 -0.67 5.24 -11.13
N ALA A 57 -2.00 5.15 -11.31
CA ALA A 57 -2.64 5.46 -12.59
C ALA A 57 -2.45 6.94 -12.98
N THR A 58 -2.51 7.86 -12.02
CA THR A 58 -2.30 9.29 -12.27
C THR A 58 -0.86 9.60 -12.63
N ILE A 59 0.11 9.03 -11.92
CA ILE A 59 1.54 9.11 -12.25
C ILE A 59 1.76 8.56 -13.67
N GLY A 60 1.22 7.38 -13.99
CA GLY A 60 1.33 6.81 -15.33
C GLY A 60 0.73 7.70 -16.43
N ARG A 61 -0.42 8.35 -16.18
CA ARG A 61 -1.04 9.32 -17.11
C ARG A 61 -0.16 10.56 -17.30
N GLN A 62 0.36 11.12 -16.22
CA GLN A 62 1.20 12.32 -16.27
C GLN A 62 2.51 12.06 -16.99
N THR A 63 3.20 10.93 -16.70
CA THR A 63 4.44 10.54 -17.38
C THR A 63 4.27 10.41 -18.88
N ARG A 64 3.17 9.80 -19.35
CA ARG A 64 2.87 9.70 -20.79
C ARG A 64 2.64 11.07 -21.43
N LYS A 65 1.95 11.97 -20.73
CA LYS A 65 1.67 13.33 -21.22
C LYS A 65 2.96 14.16 -21.31
N ILE A 66 3.85 14.06 -20.32
CA ILE A 66 5.17 14.71 -20.32
C ILE A 66 5.97 14.25 -21.54
N TYR A 67 6.11 12.94 -21.74
CA TYR A 67 6.85 12.40 -22.89
C TYR A 67 6.30 12.88 -24.24
N ALA A 68 4.97 12.92 -24.39
CA ALA A 68 4.33 13.42 -25.61
C ALA A 68 4.63 14.91 -25.85
N LEU A 69 4.55 15.73 -24.79
CA LEU A 69 4.85 17.16 -24.86
C LEU A 69 6.32 17.41 -25.18
N GLU A 70 7.25 16.71 -24.53
CA GLU A 70 8.69 16.79 -24.81
C GLU A 70 8.99 16.50 -26.29
N LYS A 71 8.35 15.47 -26.86
CA LYS A 71 8.49 15.15 -28.28
C LYS A 71 7.94 16.26 -29.19
N SER A 72 6.79 16.84 -28.85
CA SER A 72 6.20 17.94 -29.62
C SER A 72 7.04 19.21 -29.57
N VAL A 73 7.62 19.54 -28.43
CA VAL A 73 8.56 20.68 -28.29
C VAL A 73 9.80 20.43 -29.15
N MET A 74 10.43 19.26 -29.04
CA MET A 74 11.60 18.90 -29.85
C MET A 74 11.38 18.92 -31.36
N VAL A 75 10.14 18.76 -31.83
CA VAL A 75 9.78 18.86 -33.26
C VAL A 75 9.57 20.32 -33.67
N SER A 76 9.04 21.14 -32.77
CA SER A 76 8.79 22.56 -33.02
C SER A 76 10.12 23.33 -33.08
N GLU A 77 11.05 23.05 -32.18
CA GLU A 77 12.38 23.66 -32.14
C GLU A 77 13.29 23.30 -33.33
N LYS A 78 12.98 22.22 -34.07
CA LYS A 78 13.73 21.84 -35.30
C LYS A 78 13.19 22.50 -36.57
N LYS A 79 12.06 23.20 -36.47
CA LYS A 79 11.41 23.87 -37.60
C LYS A 79 11.76 25.36 -37.71
N ASP A 80 12.44 25.92 -36.71
CA ASP A 80 13.04 27.25 -36.70
C ASP A 80 14.51 27.18 -37.15
#